data_AF-A0A428VXP5-F1
#
_entry.id   AF-A0A428VXP5-F1
#
_cell.length_a   1.000
_cell.length_b   1.000
_cell.length_c   1.000
_cell.angle_alpha   90.00
_cell.angle_beta   90.00
_cell.angle_gamma   90.00
#
_symmetry.space_group_name_H-M   'P 1'
#
loop_
_entity.id
_entity.type
_entity.pdbx_description
1 polymer ?
#
loop_
_entity_poly.entity_id
_entity_poly.type
_entity_poly.pdbx_seq_one_letter_code
_entity_poly.pdbx_strand_id
1 'polypeptide(L)' 'MPARTAPPAATDVVGVALKVLMAQGLSRSAAYAALVSMAQDRGVPVARCAAQVVAAVDGRAG' A
#
# COMPACT_ATOMS: atom_id res chain seq x y z
N MET A 1 8.29 -5.93 -25.57
CA MET A 1 7.13 -5.16 -25.04
C MET A 1 7.16 -5.29 -23.52
N PRO A 2 7.30 -4.21 -22.73
CA PRO A 2 7.22 -4.36 -21.29
C PRO A 2 5.78 -4.76 -20.96
N ALA A 3 5.61 -5.84 -20.20
CA ALA A 3 4.31 -6.25 -19.71
C ALA A 3 3.68 -5.05 -19.01
N ARG A 4 2.59 -4.51 -19.55
CA ARG A 4 1.68 -3.68 -18.77
C ARG A 4 1.12 -4.61 -17.71
N THR A 5 1.81 -4.70 -16.59
CA THR A 5 1.33 -5.33 -15.37
C THR A 5 0.01 -4.63 -15.08
N ALA A 6 -1.10 -5.33 -15.35
CA ALA A 6 -2.41 -4.86 -14.96
C ALA A 6 -2.30 -4.45 -13.49
N PRO A 7 -2.72 -3.23 -13.10
CA PRO A 7 -2.57 -2.78 -11.73
C PRO A 7 -3.24 -3.86 -10.87
N PRO A 8 -2.49 -4.58 -10.01
CA PRO A 8 -3.10 -5.54 -9.12
C PRO A 8 -4.24 -4.81 -8.43
N ALA A 9 -5.44 -5.39 -8.50
CA ALA A 9 -6.68 -4.72 -8.12
C ALA A 9 -6.39 -3.93 -6.84
N ALA A 10 -6.57 -2.61 -6.90
CA ALA A 10 -6.09 -1.69 -5.86
C ALA A 10 -6.47 -2.14 -4.44
N THR A 11 -7.62 -2.79 -4.32
CA THR A 11 -8.16 -3.41 -3.12
C THR A 11 -7.29 -4.55 -2.57
N ASP A 12 -6.69 -5.36 -3.44
CA ASP A 12 -5.80 -6.46 -3.10
C ASP A 12 -4.48 -5.93 -2.54
N VAL A 13 -3.87 -4.93 -3.20
CA VAL A 13 -2.62 -4.29 -2.73
C VAL A 13 -2.82 -3.53 -1.42
N VAL A 14 -3.91 -2.77 -1.30
CA VAL A 14 -4.28 -2.10 -0.04
C VAL A 14 -4.57 -3.14 1.04
N GLY A 15 -5.24 -4.24 0.70
CA GLY A 15 -5.50 -5.35 1.62
C GLY A 15 -4.21 -6.02 2.13
N VAL A 16 -3.22 -6.21 1.25
CA VAL A 16 -1.89 -6.74 1.60
C VAL A 16 -1.13 -5.76 2.48
N ALA A 17 -1.09 -4.47 2.12
CA ALA A 17 -0.45 -3.44 2.93
C ALA A 17 -1.07 -3.35 4.34
N LEU A 18 -2.40 -3.42 4.43
CA LEU A 18 -3.12 -3.45 5.70
C LEU A 18 -2.79 -4.72 6.50
N LYS A 19 -2.68 -5.89 5.87
CA LYS A 19 -2.26 -7.13 6.57
C LYS A 19 -0.86 -6.99 7.15
N VAL A 20 0.08 -6.43 6.40
CA VAL A 20 1.47 -6.20 6.85
C VAL A 20 1.52 -5.19 8.01
N LEU A 21 0.71 -4.13 7.96
CA LEU A 21 0.61 -3.14 9.04
C LEU A 21 -0.09 -3.73 10.27
N MET A 22 -1.13 -4.55 10.08
CA MET A 22 -1.78 -5.28 11.17
C MET A 22 -0.86 -6.30 11.83
N ALA A 23 0.01 -6.97 11.07
CA ALA A 23 1.04 -7.85 11.61
C ALA A 23 2.07 -7.09 12.47
N GLN A 24 2.23 -5.78 12.27
CA GLN A 24 3.06 -4.89 13.10
C GLN A 24 2.31 -4.31 14.32
N GLY A 25 1.07 -4.75 14.58
CA GLY A 25 0.27 -4.33 15.73
C GLY A 25 -0.61 -3.10 15.49
N LEU A 26 -0.71 -2.60 14.24
CA LEU A 26 -1.58 -1.47 13.91
C LEU A 26 -3.01 -1.94 13.61
N SER A 27 -4.00 -1.28 14.18
CA SER A 27 -5.40 -1.52 13.82
C SER A 27 -5.66 -1.18 12.35
N ARG A 28 -6.51 -1.97 11.68
CA ARG A 28 -6.89 -1.79 10.27
C ARG A 28 -7.26 -0.34 9.93
N SER A 29 -8.02 0.31 10.82
CA SER A 29 -8.46 1.69 10.65
C SER A 29 -7.32 2.70 10.74
N ALA A 30 -6.35 2.49 11.63
CA ALA A 30 -5.17 3.35 11.76
C ALA A 30 -4.24 3.22 10.56
N ALA A 31 -4.04 1.99 10.09
CA ALA A 31 -3.27 1.69 8.88
C ALA A 31 -3.93 2.29 7.62
N TYR A 32 -5.25 2.23 7.51
CA TYR A 32 -5.99 2.85 6.41
C TYR A 32 -5.97 4.38 6.49
N ALA A 33 -6.16 4.95 7.67
CA ALA A 33 -6.07 6.40 7.88
C ALA A 33 -4.69 6.96 7.51
N ALA A 34 -3.61 6.27 7.90
CA ALA A 34 -2.26 6.64 7.51
C ALA A 34 -2.05 6.60 5.99
N LEU A 35 -2.56 5.55 5.33
CA LEU A 35 -2.52 5.44 3.86
C LEU A 35 -3.31 6.55 3.16
N VAL A 36 -4.49 6.90 3.69
CA VAL A 36 -5.32 7.98 3.15
C VAL A 36 -4.65 9.34 3.35
N SER A 37 -4.09 9.63 4.52
CA SER A 37 -3.37 10.88 4.78
C SER A 37 -2.13 11.02 3.89
N MET A 38 -1.33 9.95 3.73
CA MET A 38 -0.16 9.98 2.83
C MET A 38 -0.56 10.15 1.35
N ALA A 39 -1.68 9.55 0.96
CA ALA A 39 -2.21 9.67 -0.40
C ALA A 39 -2.71 11.10 -0.68
N GLN A 40 -3.40 11.71 0.28
CA GLN A 40 -3.84 13.11 0.19
C GLN A 40 -2.66 14.08 0.14
N ASP A 41 -1.67 13.91 1.02
CA ASP A 41 -0.48 14.75 1.09
C ASP A 41 0.33 14.71 -0.22
N ARG A 42 0.45 13.53 -0.82
CA ARG A 42 1.16 13.34 -2.10
C ARG A 42 0.29 13.59 -3.34
N GLY A 43 -1.00 13.86 -3.17
CA GLY A 43 -1.95 14.01 -4.29
C GLY A 43 -2.08 12.77 -5.17
N VAL A 44 -1.83 11.58 -4.62
CA VAL A 44 -1.89 10.30 -5.35
C VAL A 44 -3.04 9.44 -4.83
N PRO A 45 -3.59 8.53 -5.65
CA PRO A 45 -4.60 7.60 -5.16
C PRO A 45 -4.02 6.67 -4.09
N VAL A 46 -4.83 6.33 -3.08
CA VAL A 46 -4.48 5.42 -1.97
C VAL A 46 -3.89 4.10 -2.47
N ALA A 47 -4.39 3.59 -3.60
CA ALA A 47 -3.88 2.42 -4.29
C ALA A 47 -2.39 2.53 -4.69
N ARG A 48 -2.00 3.67 -5.24
CA ARG A 48 -0.62 3.95 -5.68
C ARG A 48 0.29 4.15 -4.46
N CYS A 49 -0.23 4.77 -3.40
CA CYS A 49 0.49 4.93 -2.15
C CYS A 49 0.73 3.56 -1.48
N ALA A 50 -0.29 2.69 -1.43
CA ALA A 50 -0.16 1.33 -0.92
C ALA A 50 0.84 0.50 -1.73
N ALA A 51 0.81 0.60 -3.07
CA ALA A 51 1.79 -0.08 -3.92
C ALA A 51 3.23 0.37 -3.65
N GLN A 52 3.46 1.67 -3.41
CA GLN A 52 4.79 2.18 -3.03
C GLN A 52 5.23 1.68 -1.65
N VAL A 53 4.31 1.62 -0.68
CA VAL A 53 4.60 1.10 0.67
C VAL A 53 4.95 -0.39 0.61
N VAL A 54 4.20 -1.19 -0.16
CA VAL A 54 4.49 -2.62 -0.34
C VAL A 54 5.84 -2.80 -1.03
N ALA A 55 6.12 -2.07 -2.11
CA ALA A 55 7.42 -2.14 -2.80
C ALA A 55 8.60 -1.72 -1.90
N ALA A 56 8.40 -0.72 -1.03
CA ALA A 56 9.42 -0.28 -0.08
C ALA A 56 9.66 -1.30 1.04
N VAL A 57 8.63 -2.03 1.48
CA VAL A 57 8.77 -3.13 2.45
C VAL A 57 9.45 -4.34 1.81
N ASP A 58 9.04 -4.71 0.59
CA ASP A 58 9.60 -5.84 -0.16
C ASP A 58 11.10 -5.63 -0.45
N GLY A 59 11.49 -4.42 -0.88
CA GLY A 59 12.88 -4.05 -1.10
C GLY A 59 13.74 -3.89 0.18
N ARG A 60 13.12 -3.81 1.36
CA ARG A 60 13.83 -3.77 2.67
C ARG A 60 14.09 -5.17 3.23
N ALA A 61 13.39 -6.19 2.73
CA ALA A 61 13.50 -7.57 3.17
C ALA A 61 14.59 -8.39 2.43
N GLY A 62 15.37 -7.74 1.56
CA GLY A 62 16.49 -8.33 0.82
C GLY A 62 17.85 -7.98 1.40
#